data_AF-A0A922MEE2-F1
#
_entry.id   AF-A0A922MEE2-F1
#
_cell.length_a   1.000
_cell.length_b   1.000
_cell.length_c   1.000
_cell.angle_alpha   90.00
_cell.angle_beta   90.00
_cell.angle_gamma   90.00
#
_symmetry.space_group_name_H-M   'P 1'
#
loop_
_entity.id
_entity.type
_entity.pdbx_description
1 polymer ?
#
loop_
_entity_poly.entity_id
_entity_poly.type
_entity_poly.pdbx_seq_one_letter_code
_entity_poly.pdbx_strand_id
1 'polypeptide(L)'
;MPEPWNSATILPPPITMFLCVKKFDVPALKQITNNIIKVLSKQSPLHKESAICSRFLYKYDKKFRNDIGYRNLRKVNTALKKYLALNLLKEIENFSSALPSAGDDDVYLPSKQMLQYVLLRIMAFAKIMVRVSTCSKQAAVFYLDRVKRAESHWMSLLPYALLSRLWSMSMVLVQHSTTWYSNLYPYLNKLQMKGLDFLPNNYELPQDLDQWLDLKHIDEFGRFDWAQKKDIDIVKGLDDNENGLLDNILDYVNQNDENEIETDDNADTKPITVKTEEVPLATPNITQIDHGVALSRESFKLLLNSSKNSNENQAPPPKKEKVHSYKTVTNSASLKKFIEVEENFRNESDSQSLTSHLSLMQWHALKNALLKLCDKLTNRKIDKKFHKIWKQKCLDCM
;
A
#
# COMPACT_ATOMS: atom_id res chain seq x y z
N MET A 1 -5.30 -10.88 8.35
CA MET A 1 -4.47 -9.65 8.34
C MET A 1 -3.85 -9.49 6.96
N PRO A 2 -3.43 -8.28 6.51
CA PRO A 2 -2.65 -8.17 5.28
C PRO A 2 -1.34 -8.94 5.42
N GLU A 3 -0.95 -9.68 4.39
CA GLU A 3 0.28 -10.46 4.37
C GLU A 3 1.51 -9.54 4.46
N PRO A 4 2.61 -9.95 5.14
CA PRO A 4 3.74 -9.07 5.43
C PRO A 4 4.29 -8.36 4.19
N TRP A 5 4.50 -9.09 3.08
CA TRP A 5 5.05 -8.55 1.83
C TRP A 5 4.25 -7.39 1.23
N ASN A 6 2.95 -7.28 1.52
CA ASN A 6 2.07 -6.22 0.99
C ASN A 6 2.02 -4.97 1.90
N SER A 7 2.65 -5.01 3.08
CA SER A 7 2.62 -3.90 4.03
C SER A 7 3.79 -2.92 3.83
N ALA A 8 3.46 -1.70 3.41
CA ALA A 8 4.43 -0.63 3.17
C ALA A 8 5.09 -0.09 4.45
N THR A 9 4.55 -0.44 5.63
CA THR A 9 4.98 0.03 6.95
C THR A 9 5.99 -0.88 7.63
N ILE A 10 6.44 -1.98 7.00
CA ILE A 10 7.53 -2.79 7.54
C ILE A 10 8.79 -1.95 7.56
N LEU A 11 9.39 -1.83 8.75
CA LEU A 11 10.70 -1.25 8.96
C LEU A 11 11.76 -2.35 8.82
N PRO A 12 13.00 -2.03 8.38
CA PRO A 12 14.10 -2.98 8.43
C PRO A 12 14.34 -3.42 9.89
N PRO A 13 14.69 -4.70 10.13
CA PRO A 13 15.11 -5.15 11.45
C PRO A 13 16.41 -4.42 11.87
N PRO A 14 16.67 -4.29 13.19
CA PRO A 14 17.92 -3.70 13.66
C PRO A 14 19.12 -4.48 13.12
N ILE A 15 20.16 -3.75 12.70
CA ILE A 15 21.39 -4.34 12.18
C ILE A 15 22.06 -5.10 13.32
N THR A 16 21.96 -6.43 13.28
CA THR A 16 22.48 -7.34 14.30
C THR A 16 23.44 -8.31 13.64
N MET A 17 24.69 -8.31 14.11
CA MET A 17 25.74 -9.18 13.61
C MET A 17 25.96 -10.37 14.55
N PHE A 18 26.46 -11.49 14.02
CA PHE A 18 26.89 -12.65 14.78
C PHE A 18 28.23 -13.18 14.29
N LEU A 19 29.09 -13.61 15.21
CA LEU A 19 30.36 -14.25 14.88
C LEU A 19 30.10 -15.62 14.26
N CYS A 20 30.59 -15.85 13.03
CA CYS A 20 30.37 -17.10 12.34
C CYS A 20 31.40 -18.16 12.73
N VAL A 21 30.99 -19.11 13.59
CA VAL A 21 31.83 -20.24 14.03
C VAL A 21 31.93 -21.36 12.98
N LYS A 22 31.23 -21.24 11.84
CA LYS A 22 31.17 -22.25 10.78
C LYS A 22 31.68 -21.68 9.46
N LYS A 23 32.28 -22.53 8.60
CA LYS A 23 32.68 -22.13 7.24
C LYS A 23 31.45 -21.65 6.46
N PHE A 24 31.42 -20.37 6.13
CA PHE A 24 30.34 -19.72 5.38
C PHE A 24 30.89 -19.11 4.08
N ASP A 25 30.14 -19.28 2.99
CA ASP A 25 30.53 -18.75 1.68
C ASP A 25 30.13 -17.27 1.54
N VAL A 26 30.91 -16.41 2.20
CA VAL A 26 30.82 -14.95 2.08
C VAL A 26 31.04 -14.48 0.63
N PRO A 27 32.06 -14.94 -0.13
CA PRO A 27 32.30 -14.41 -1.46
C PRO A 27 31.16 -14.74 -2.43
N ALA A 28 30.55 -15.93 -2.40
CA ALA A 28 29.39 -16.22 -3.23
C ALA A 28 28.18 -15.34 -2.87
N LEU A 29 27.89 -15.15 -1.57
CA LEU A 29 26.81 -14.25 -1.16
C LEU A 29 27.04 -12.80 -1.62
N LYS A 30 28.28 -12.30 -1.49
CA LYS A 30 28.69 -10.96 -1.95
C LYS A 30 28.68 -10.84 -3.47
N GLN A 31 28.95 -11.90 -4.22
CA GLN A 31 28.77 -11.94 -5.67
C GLN A 31 27.28 -11.86 -6.06
N ILE A 32 26.40 -12.58 -5.35
CA ILE A 32 24.95 -12.52 -5.55
C ILE A 32 24.42 -11.11 -5.29
N THR A 33 24.72 -10.49 -4.14
CA THR A 33 24.26 -9.12 -3.85
C THR A 33 24.78 -8.10 -4.86
N ASN A 34 26.06 -8.19 -5.24
CA ASN A 34 26.65 -7.33 -6.27
C ASN A 34 26.00 -7.52 -7.65
N ASN A 35 25.60 -8.74 -8.02
CA ASN A 35 24.88 -8.99 -9.26
C ASN A 35 23.50 -8.30 -9.24
N ILE A 36 22.77 -8.41 -8.12
CA ILE A 36 21.48 -7.73 -7.95
C ILE A 36 21.65 -6.21 -8.07
N ILE A 37 22.63 -5.63 -7.37
CA ILE A 37 22.94 -4.18 -7.45
C ILE A 37 23.29 -3.76 -8.89
N LYS A 38 24.08 -4.56 -9.62
CA LYS A 38 24.42 -4.29 -11.04
C LYS A 38 23.21 -4.32 -11.99
N VAL A 39 22.17 -5.08 -11.69
CA VAL A 39 20.92 -5.10 -12.48
C VAL A 39 19.99 -3.97 -12.06
N LEU A 40 19.79 -3.77 -10.75
CA LEU A 40 18.93 -2.70 -10.23
C LEU A 40 19.43 -1.30 -10.58
N SER A 41 20.75 -1.05 -10.54
CA SER A 41 21.34 0.24 -10.94
C SER A 41 21.11 0.58 -12.42
N LYS A 42 20.87 -0.42 -13.29
CA LYS A 42 20.62 -0.23 -14.72
C LYS A 42 19.14 0.03 -15.07
N GLN A 43 18.27 0.29 -14.09
CA GLN A 43 16.83 0.51 -14.29
C GLN A 43 16.44 1.87 -14.94
N SER A 44 17.42 2.69 -15.35
CA SER A 44 17.22 3.96 -16.07
C SER A 44 16.19 3.90 -17.23
N PRO A 45 16.16 2.89 -18.11
CA PRO A 45 15.14 2.78 -19.15
C PRO A 45 13.71 2.69 -18.59
N LEU A 46 13.49 1.85 -17.56
CA LEU A 46 12.17 1.68 -16.95
C LEU A 46 11.69 2.98 -16.27
N HIS A 47 12.60 3.74 -15.66
CA HIS A 47 12.27 5.05 -15.10
C HIS A 47 11.86 6.06 -16.18
N LYS A 48 12.52 6.06 -17.35
CA LYS A 48 12.13 6.89 -18.50
C LYS A 48 10.73 6.52 -19.00
N GLU A 49 10.44 5.23 -19.16
CA GLU A 49 9.10 4.77 -19.58
C GLU A 49 8.00 5.07 -18.55
N SER A 50 8.30 4.95 -17.25
CA SER A 50 7.39 5.36 -16.18
C SER A 50 7.08 6.86 -16.21
N ALA A 51 8.07 7.70 -16.51
CA ALA A 51 7.86 9.14 -16.69
C ALA A 51 7.00 9.44 -17.93
N ILE A 52 7.24 8.75 -19.05
CA ILE A 52 6.41 8.85 -20.26
C ILE A 52 4.96 8.41 -19.97
N CYS A 53 4.76 7.32 -19.23
CA CYS A 53 3.44 6.85 -18.78
C CYS A 53 2.69 7.90 -17.96
N SER A 54 3.37 8.58 -17.04
CA SER A 54 2.78 9.69 -16.27
C SER A 54 2.42 10.89 -17.16
N ARG A 55 3.23 11.21 -18.19
CA ARG A 55 2.92 12.27 -19.16
C ARG A 55 1.71 11.94 -20.03
N PHE A 56 1.56 10.70 -20.50
CA PHE A 56 0.34 10.26 -21.20
C PHE A 56 -0.90 10.38 -20.32
N LEU A 57 -0.82 9.96 -19.05
CA LEU A 57 -1.96 10.05 -18.14
C LEU A 57 -2.42 11.49 -17.90
N TYR A 58 -1.49 12.44 -17.82
CA TYR A 58 -1.80 13.87 -17.76
C TYR A 58 -2.48 14.37 -19.04
N LYS A 59 -1.90 14.06 -20.22
CA LYS A 59 -2.46 14.46 -21.53
C LYS A 59 -3.85 13.87 -21.77
N TYR A 60 -4.13 12.67 -21.26
CA TYR A 60 -5.35 11.93 -21.54
C TYR A 60 -6.47 12.10 -20.50
N ASP A 61 -6.18 12.64 -19.30
CA ASP A 61 -7.16 12.76 -18.21
C ASP A 61 -8.44 13.51 -18.63
N LYS A 62 -8.31 14.58 -19.43
CA LYS A 62 -9.47 15.36 -19.91
C LYS A 62 -10.29 14.64 -20.99
N LYS A 63 -9.64 13.91 -21.91
CA LYS A 63 -10.32 13.29 -23.08
C LYS A 63 -10.84 11.89 -22.82
N PHE A 64 -10.14 11.11 -21.98
CA PHE A 64 -10.38 9.67 -21.81
C PHE A 64 -10.74 9.31 -20.36
N ARG A 65 -11.25 10.26 -19.56
CA ARG A 65 -11.55 10.08 -18.12
C ARG A 65 -12.35 8.81 -17.79
N ASN A 66 -13.36 8.51 -18.60
CA ASN A 66 -14.28 7.39 -18.41
C ASN A 66 -13.86 6.13 -19.21
N ASP A 67 -12.78 6.20 -19.99
CA ASP A 67 -12.33 5.13 -20.87
C ASP A 67 -11.76 3.93 -20.08
N ILE A 68 -11.96 2.72 -20.59
CA ILE A 68 -11.49 1.48 -19.92
C ILE A 68 -9.98 1.31 -20.09
N GLY A 69 -9.44 1.60 -21.28
CA GLY A 69 -8.01 1.61 -21.56
C GLY A 69 -7.26 2.61 -20.67
N TYR A 70 -7.77 3.85 -20.58
CA TYR A 70 -7.24 4.87 -19.66
C TYR A 70 -7.28 4.45 -18.18
N ARG A 71 -8.39 3.84 -17.73
CA ARG A 71 -8.49 3.30 -16.36
C ARG A 71 -7.44 2.23 -16.07
N ASN A 72 -7.13 1.35 -17.02
CA ASN A 72 -6.06 0.35 -16.87
C ASN A 72 -4.66 0.97 -16.97
N LEU A 73 -4.43 1.95 -17.85
CA LEU A 73 -3.19 2.74 -17.89
C LEU A 73 -2.92 3.45 -16.55
N ARG A 74 -3.96 3.94 -15.87
CA ARG A 74 -3.86 4.52 -14.52
C ARG A 74 -3.45 3.47 -13.48
N LYS A 75 -3.91 2.21 -13.59
CA LYS A 75 -3.44 1.10 -12.74
C LYS A 75 -1.95 0.83 -12.94
N VAL A 76 -1.47 0.80 -14.20
CA VAL A 76 -0.05 0.62 -14.54
C VAL A 76 0.82 1.68 -13.86
N ASN A 77 0.50 2.96 -14.01
CA ASN A 77 1.26 4.03 -13.36
C ASN A 77 1.19 3.99 -11.83
N THR A 78 0.07 3.52 -11.26
CA THR A 78 -0.05 3.35 -9.81
C THR A 78 0.87 2.24 -9.31
N ALA A 79 1.00 1.13 -10.05
CA ALA A 79 1.95 0.06 -9.74
C ALA A 79 3.41 0.50 -9.92
N LEU A 80 3.73 1.25 -10.99
CA LEU A 80 5.06 1.84 -11.19
C LEU A 80 5.46 2.80 -10.06
N LYS A 81 4.53 3.63 -9.56
CA LYS A 81 4.76 4.48 -8.37
C LYS A 81 5.02 3.66 -7.10
N LYS A 82 4.33 2.53 -6.91
CA LYS A 82 4.61 1.62 -5.78
C LYS A 82 6.01 1.00 -5.89
N TYR A 83 6.43 0.61 -7.09
CA TYR A 83 7.80 0.13 -7.34
C TYR A 83 8.85 1.19 -6.96
N LEU A 84 8.68 2.44 -7.41
CA LEU A 84 9.60 3.54 -7.05
C LEU A 84 9.67 3.78 -5.53
N ALA A 85 8.55 3.64 -4.83
CA ALA A 85 8.49 3.81 -3.38
C ALA A 85 9.15 2.66 -2.59
N LEU A 86 9.25 1.45 -3.16
CA LEU A 86 9.85 0.28 -2.48
C LEU A 86 11.37 0.39 -2.34
N ASN A 87 12.03 1.08 -3.27
CA ASN A 87 13.47 1.39 -3.25
C ASN A 87 14.42 0.20 -2.94
N LEU A 88 14.15 -0.96 -3.56
CA LEU A 88 14.86 -2.22 -3.32
C LEU A 88 16.39 -2.11 -3.43
N LEU A 89 16.90 -1.25 -4.31
CA LEU A 89 18.34 -1.03 -4.50
C LEU A 89 19.03 -0.65 -3.18
N LYS A 90 18.49 0.32 -2.44
CA LYS A 90 19.07 0.75 -1.16
C LYS A 90 19.05 -0.34 -0.10
N GLU A 91 17.99 -1.16 -0.07
CA GLU A 91 17.88 -2.25 0.92
C GLU A 91 18.92 -3.35 0.68
N ILE A 92 19.25 -3.61 -0.59
CA ILE A 92 20.29 -4.58 -0.95
C ILE A 92 21.69 -3.98 -0.79
N GLU A 93 21.88 -2.69 -1.03
CA GLU A 93 23.11 -1.97 -0.67
C GLU A 93 23.35 -2.00 0.85
N ASN A 94 22.33 -1.71 1.66
CA ASN A 94 22.38 -1.80 3.13
C ASN A 94 22.74 -3.22 3.61
N PHE A 95 22.13 -4.25 3.02
CA PHE A 95 22.46 -5.64 3.36
C PHE A 95 23.89 -6.01 2.91
N SER A 96 24.30 -5.56 1.72
CA SER A 96 25.62 -5.87 1.17
C SER A 96 26.76 -5.09 1.85
N SER A 97 26.49 -3.96 2.50
CA SER A 97 27.46 -3.23 3.33
C SER A 97 27.62 -3.85 4.71
N ALA A 98 26.62 -4.60 5.19
CA ALA A 98 26.70 -5.41 6.40
C ALA A 98 27.38 -6.78 6.21
N LEU A 99 27.89 -7.08 5.01
CA LEU A 99 28.72 -8.27 4.75
C LEU A 99 30.20 -7.93 4.94
N PRO A 100 30.98 -8.80 5.62
CA PRO A 100 32.39 -8.53 5.91
C PRO A 100 33.22 -8.46 4.62
N SER A 101 34.42 -7.92 4.73
CA SER A 101 35.37 -7.88 3.62
C SER A 101 36.30 -9.09 3.66
N ALA A 102 36.85 -9.44 2.49
CA ALA A 102 37.80 -10.54 2.41
C ALA A 102 39.12 -10.09 3.05
N GLY A 103 39.31 -10.45 4.33
CA GLY A 103 40.44 -10.02 5.16
C GLY A 103 40.15 -9.92 6.66
N ASP A 104 38.88 -9.98 7.08
CA ASP A 104 38.52 -9.97 8.51
C ASP A 104 38.70 -11.38 9.13
N ASP A 105 39.59 -11.51 10.13
CA ASP A 105 39.84 -12.78 10.85
C ASP A 105 38.59 -13.25 11.63
N ASP A 106 37.82 -12.31 12.19
CA ASP A 106 36.52 -12.57 12.82
C ASP A 106 35.38 -12.33 11.80
N VAL A 107 34.83 -13.41 11.24
CA VAL A 107 33.75 -13.33 10.24
C VAL A 107 32.41 -13.00 10.91
N TYR A 108 32.12 -11.71 11.10
CA TYR A 108 30.80 -11.22 11.53
C TYR A 108 29.81 -11.25 10.36
N LEU A 109 28.69 -11.96 10.53
CA LEU A 109 27.61 -12.06 9.53
C LEU A 109 26.32 -11.35 9.98
N PRO A 110 25.52 -10.81 9.04
CA PRO A 110 24.20 -10.26 9.34
C PRO A 110 23.22 -11.35 9.79
N SER A 111 22.32 -11.03 10.71
CA SER A 111 21.34 -11.99 11.24
C SER A 111 20.37 -12.52 10.17
N LYS A 112 19.78 -13.69 10.47
CA LYS A 112 18.75 -14.31 9.62
C LYS A 112 17.55 -13.38 9.37
N GLN A 113 17.20 -12.49 10.31
CA GLN A 113 16.12 -11.50 10.12
C GLN A 113 16.45 -10.50 9.00
N MET A 114 17.71 -10.06 8.89
CA MET A 114 18.12 -9.13 7.82
C MET A 114 17.94 -9.78 6.44
N LEU A 115 18.30 -11.06 6.29
CA LEU A 115 18.07 -11.80 5.05
C LEU A 115 16.58 -12.06 4.80
N GLN A 116 15.79 -12.40 5.83
CA GLN A 116 14.32 -12.53 5.73
C GLN A 116 13.66 -11.24 5.25
N TYR A 117 14.10 -10.08 5.74
CA TYR A 117 13.64 -8.77 5.28
C TYR A 117 13.97 -8.53 3.81
N VAL A 118 15.20 -8.80 3.37
CA VAL A 118 15.62 -8.67 1.96
C VAL A 118 14.80 -9.59 1.05
N LEU A 119 14.61 -10.86 1.44
CA LEU A 119 13.77 -11.81 0.71
C LEU A 119 12.32 -11.32 0.59
N LEU A 120 11.74 -10.81 1.68
CA LEU A 120 10.39 -10.25 1.69
C LEU A 120 10.26 -9.02 0.79
N ARG A 121 11.30 -8.17 0.72
CA ARG A 121 11.37 -7.04 -0.22
C ARG A 121 11.49 -7.49 -1.67
N ILE A 122 12.22 -8.57 -1.96
CA ILE A 122 12.28 -9.20 -3.30
C ILE A 122 10.91 -9.77 -3.69
N MET A 123 10.20 -10.46 -2.78
CA MET A 123 8.82 -10.93 -3.02
C MET A 123 7.87 -9.78 -3.36
N ALA A 124 7.90 -8.70 -2.57
CA ALA A 124 7.09 -7.52 -2.79
C ALA A 124 7.39 -6.85 -4.14
N PHE A 125 8.67 -6.73 -4.49
CA PHE A 125 9.13 -6.22 -5.79
C PHE A 125 8.61 -7.08 -6.95
N ALA A 126 8.76 -8.40 -6.87
CA ALA A 126 8.30 -9.32 -7.89
C ALA A 126 6.78 -9.25 -8.09
N LYS A 127 5.99 -9.23 -7.01
CA LYS A 127 4.52 -9.11 -7.10
C LYS A 127 4.08 -7.76 -7.67
N ILE A 128 4.81 -6.66 -7.38
CA ILE A 128 4.57 -5.36 -8.04
C ILE A 128 4.88 -5.43 -9.53
N MET A 129 5.98 -6.07 -9.94
CA MET A 129 6.34 -6.21 -11.36
C MET A 129 5.37 -7.11 -12.13
N VAL A 130 4.92 -8.23 -11.55
CA VAL A 130 3.81 -9.03 -12.10
C VAL A 130 2.56 -8.16 -12.26
N ARG A 131 2.22 -7.33 -11.26
CA ARG A 131 1.07 -6.41 -11.36
C ARG A 131 1.24 -5.36 -12.46
N VAL A 132 2.44 -4.86 -12.70
CA VAL A 132 2.76 -3.99 -13.85
C VAL A 132 2.54 -4.76 -15.15
N SER A 133 3.08 -5.98 -15.30
CA SER A 133 2.89 -6.83 -16.48
C SER A 133 1.40 -7.07 -16.78
N THR A 134 0.62 -7.59 -15.81
CA THR A 134 -0.82 -7.87 -15.99
C THR A 134 -1.62 -6.63 -16.36
N CYS A 135 -1.41 -5.50 -15.65
CA CYS A 135 -2.14 -4.26 -15.96
C CYS A 135 -1.73 -3.69 -17.33
N SER A 136 -0.48 -3.90 -17.75
CA SER A 136 0.02 -3.42 -19.04
C SER A 136 -0.56 -4.24 -20.19
N LYS A 137 -0.61 -5.57 -20.05
CA LYS A 137 -1.31 -6.48 -20.98
C LYS A 137 -2.80 -6.11 -21.10
N GLN A 138 -3.50 -5.95 -19.97
CA GLN A 138 -4.90 -5.53 -19.94
C GLN A 138 -5.14 -4.18 -20.64
N ALA A 139 -4.29 -3.18 -20.40
CA ALA A 139 -4.40 -1.89 -21.07
C ALA A 139 -4.07 -1.98 -22.58
N ALA A 140 -3.06 -2.78 -22.95
CA ALA A 140 -2.61 -2.93 -24.32
C ALA A 140 -3.69 -3.54 -25.23
N VAL A 141 -4.49 -4.49 -24.72
CA VAL A 141 -5.64 -5.05 -25.47
C VAL A 141 -6.62 -3.95 -25.93
N PHE A 142 -7.03 -3.04 -25.04
CA PHE A 142 -7.94 -1.94 -25.41
C PHE A 142 -7.32 -0.96 -26.41
N TYR A 143 -6.01 -0.68 -26.31
CA TYR A 143 -5.34 0.20 -27.26
C TYR A 143 -5.11 -0.47 -28.62
N LEU A 144 -4.84 -1.78 -28.65
CA LEU A 144 -4.74 -2.56 -29.89
C LEU A 144 -6.09 -2.65 -30.61
N ASP A 145 -7.16 -2.90 -29.86
CA ASP A 145 -8.54 -2.90 -30.35
C ASP A 145 -8.95 -1.55 -30.97
N ARG A 146 -8.55 -0.43 -30.35
CA ARG A 146 -8.67 0.90 -30.97
C ARG A 146 -7.87 1.06 -32.27
N VAL A 147 -6.63 0.56 -32.32
CA VAL A 147 -5.81 0.59 -33.55
C VAL A 147 -6.51 -0.20 -34.66
N LYS A 148 -7.10 -1.37 -34.35
CA LYS A 148 -7.90 -2.16 -35.31
C LYS A 148 -9.13 -1.42 -35.81
N ARG A 149 -9.84 -0.67 -34.96
CA ARG A 149 -10.95 0.22 -35.37
C ARG A 149 -10.52 1.51 -36.08
N ALA A 150 -9.23 1.69 -36.39
CA ALA A 150 -8.65 2.92 -36.93
C ALA A 150 -8.91 4.19 -36.08
N GLU A 151 -9.26 4.03 -34.79
CA GLU A 151 -9.52 5.15 -33.88
C GLU A 151 -8.23 5.92 -33.59
N SER A 152 -8.10 7.13 -34.18
CA SER A 152 -7.07 8.13 -33.88
C SER A 152 -5.67 7.52 -33.70
N HIS A 153 -5.09 7.03 -34.80
CA HIS A 153 -3.85 6.24 -34.85
C HIS A 153 -2.77 6.65 -33.83
N TRP A 154 -2.39 7.93 -33.78
CA TRP A 154 -1.39 8.47 -32.83
C TRP A 154 -1.77 8.33 -31.35
N MET A 155 -3.06 8.47 -31.01
CA MET A 155 -3.54 8.39 -29.63
C MET A 155 -3.67 6.95 -29.13
N SER A 156 -3.72 5.97 -30.05
CA SER A 156 -3.89 4.54 -29.75
C SER A 156 -2.57 3.76 -29.88
N LEU A 157 -1.76 4.04 -30.90
CA LEU A 157 -0.48 3.37 -31.15
C LEU A 157 0.60 3.73 -30.13
N LEU A 158 0.73 5.01 -29.74
CA LEU A 158 1.79 5.43 -28.80
C LEU A 158 1.63 4.82 -27.39
N PRO A 159 0.42 4.80 -26.77
CA PRO A 159 0.22 4.08 -25.51
C PRO A 159 0.42 2.57 -25.66
N TYR A 160 -0.02 1.97 -26.78
CA TYR A 160 0.22 0.55 -27.05
C TYR A 160 1.71 0.22 -27.05
N ALA A 161 2.52 0.95 -27.83
CA ALA A 161 3.97 0.77 -27.90
C ALA A 161 4.69 1.05 -26.56
N LEU A 162 4.16 1.94 -25.72
CA LEU A 162 4.64 2.14 -24.36
C LEU A 162 4.31 0.94 -23.45
N LEU A 163 3.07 0.45 -23.49
CA LEU A 163 2.60 -0.64 -22.64
C LEU A 163 3.32 -1.96 -22.95
N SER A 164 3.57 -2.25 -24.23
CA SER A 164 4.35 -3.43 -24.64
C SER A 164 5.80 -3.38 -24.15
N ARG A 165 6.44 -2.19 -24.17
CA ARG A 165 7.80 -2.00 -23.63
C ARG A 165 7.83 -2.10 -22.11
N LEU A 166 6.86 -1.51 -21.41
CA LEU A 166 6.70 -1.65 -19.96
C LEU A 166 6.51 -3.12 -19.55
N TRP A 167 5.64 -3.86 -20.25
CA TRP A 167 5.40 -5.29 -20.02
C TRP A 167 6.67 -6.13 -20.20
N SER A 168 7.41 -5.91 -21.29
CA SER A 168 8.67 -6.62 -21.56
C SER A 168 9.71 -6.35 -20.46
N MET A 169 9.90 -5.09 -20.08
CA MET A 169 10.83 -4.72 -19.00
C MET A 169 10.41 -5.30 -17.64
N SER A 170 9.12 -5.28 -17.30
CA SER A 170 8.64 -5.84 -16.03
C SER A 170 8.76 -7.36 -15.99
N MET A 171 8.53 -8.06 -17.10
CA MET A 171 8.67 -9.53 -17.15
C MET A 171 10.13 -9.98 -16.94
N VAL A 172 11.11 -9.31 -17.57
CA VAL A 172 12.54 -9.58 -17.36
C VAL A 172 12.93 -9.35 -15.88
N LEU A 173 12.39 -8.31 -15.25
CA LEU A 173 12.62 -8.06 -13.83
C LEU A 173 11.96 -9.09 -12.90
N VAL A 174 10.81 -9.67 -13.27
CA VAL A 174 10.20 -10.81 -12.53
C VAL A 174 11.11 -12.03 -12.60
N GLN A 175 11.58 -12.41 -13.79
CA GLN A 175 12.50 -13.55 -13.97
C GLN A 175 13.76 -13.39 -13.12
N HIS A 176 14.41 -12.22 -13.18
CA HIS A 176 15.54 -11.91 -12.32
C HIS A 176 15.20 -11.98 -10.83
N SER A 177 14.01 -11.52 -10.42
CA SER A 177 13.57 -11.57 -9.02
C SER A 177 13.50 -12.99 -8.48
N THR A 178 12.98 -13.95 -9.25
CA THR A 178 13.02 -15.35 -8.85
C THR A 178 14.45 -15.86 -8.77
N THR A 179 15.28 -15.62 -9.79
CA THR A 179 16.69 -16.05 -9.76
C THR A 179 17.43 -15.53 -8.52
N TRP A 180 17.19 -14.27 -8.13
CA TRP A 180 17.75 -13.69 -6.90
C TRP A 180 17.22 -14.37 -5.64
N TYR A 181 15.92 -14.64 -5.58
CA TYR A 181 15.27 -15.30 -4.46
C TYR A 181 15.80 -16.73 -4.27
N SER A 182 15.78 -17.56 -5.32
CA SER A 182 16.29 -18.94 -5.29
C SER A 182 17.78 -19.03 -4.95
N ASN A 183 18.58 -18.03 -5.33
CA ASN A 183 20.00 -17.95 -4.96
C ASN A 183 20.23 -17.51 -3.50
N LEU A 184 19.36 -16.66 -2.93
CA LEU A 184 19.48 -16.17 -1.55
C LEU A 184 18.85 -17.12 -0.52
N TYR A 185 17.78 -17.83 -0.87
CA TYR A 185 17.03 -18.70 0.04
C TYR A 185 17.89 -19.77 0.75
N PRO A 186 18.85 -20.46 0.10
CA PRO A 186 19.70 -21.47 0.76
C PRO A 186 20.57 -20.92 1.91
N TYR A 187 20.83 -19.62 1.95
CA TYR A 187 21.59 -18.97 3.03
C TYR A 187 20.74 -18.72 4.28
N LEU A 188 19.40 -18.70 4.18
CA LEU A 188 18.49 -18.48 5.30
C LEU A 188 18.61 -19.54 6.40
N ASN A 189 18.96 -20.78 6.04
CA ASN A 189 19.20 -21.87 6.99
C ASN A 189 20.62 -21.87 7.58
N LYS A 190 21.55 -21.09 7.01
CA LYS A 190 22.94 -20.97 7.47
C LYS A 190 23.15 -19.82 8.47
N LEU A 191 22.25 -18.84 8.49
CA LEU A 191 22.31 -17.67 9.38
C LEU A 191 21.60 -17.92 10.72
N GLN A 192 22.12 -17.34 11.80
CA GLN A 192 21.53 -17.43 13.13
C GLN A 192 20.44 -16.36 13.34
N MET A 193 19.40 -16.71 14.13
CA MET A 193 18.45 -15.72 14.66
C MET A 193 19.05 -15.01 15.88
N LYS A 194 18.78 -13.72 16.04
CA LYS A 194 19.15 -12.94 17.23
C LYS A 194 18.03 -11.96 17.60
N GLY A 195 17.42 -12.11 18.77
CA GLY A 195 16.28 -11.30 19.19
C GLY A 195 14.93 -11.85 18.70
N LEU A 196 13.92 -10.99 18.57
CA LEU A 196 12.54 -11.39 18.24
C LEU A 196 12.39 -11.85 16.79
N ASP A 197 11.50 -12.79 16.55
CA ASP A 197 11.14 -13.21 15.19
C ASP A 197 10.58 -12.05 14.37
N PHE A 198 11.13 -11.87 13.17
CA PHE A 198 10.72 -10.80 12.25
C PHE A 198 9.41 -11.14 11.50
N LEU A 199 9.16 -12.43 11.28
CA LEU A 199 7.94 -12.92 10.64
C LEU A 199 6.90 -13.27 11.73
N PRO A 200 5.59 -13.06 11.47
CA PRO A 200 4.53 -13.56 12.35
C PRO A 200 4.64 -15.09 12.52
N ASN A 201 4.28 -15.60 13.71
CA ASN A 201 4.48 -17.00 14.13
C ASN A 201 3.88 -18.08 13.19
N ASN A 202 2.99 -17.70 12.27
CA ASN A 202 2.33 -18.59 11.31
C ASN A 202 2.64 -18.24 9.84
N TYR A 203 3.69 -17.46 9.56
CA TYR A 203 4.05 -17.03 8.20
C TYR A 203 5.43 -17.54 7.79
N GLU A 204 5.43 -18.55 6.93
CA GLU A 204 6.63 -19.09 6.29
C GLU A 204 6.90 -18.40 4.95
N LEU A 205 8.18 -18.27 4.60
CA LEU A 205 8.61 -17.77 3.29
C LEU A 205 8.49 -18.92 2.27
N PRO A 206 7.90 -18.69 1.07
CA PRO A 206 7.78 -19.74 0.07
C PRO A 206 9.16 -20.22 -0.39
N GLN A 207 9.33 -21.52 -0.58
CA GLN A 207 10.61 -22.06 -1.02
C GLN A 207 10.94 -21.70 -2.48
N ASP A 208 9.94 -21.82 -3.36
CA ASP A 208 10.03 -21.41 -4.76
C ASP A 208 9.16 -20.17 -5.04
N LEU A 209 9.80 -19.07 -5.45
CA LEU A 209 9.08 -17.84 -5.81
C LEU A 209 8.27 -18.01 -7.11
N ASP A 210 8.73 -18.85 -8.05
CA ASP A 210 8.05 -19.07 -9.34
C ASP A 210 6.67 -19.72 -9.16
N GLN A 211 6.58 -20.69 -8.25
CA GLN A 211 5.33 -21.35 -7.91
C GLN A 211 4.39 -20.39 -7.16
N TRP A 212 4.93 -19.59 -6.22
CA TRP A 212 4.14 -18.63 -5.44
C TRP A 212 3.64 -17.42 -6.25
N LEU A 213 4.38 -17.00 -7.29
CA LEU A 213 3.93 -15.98 -8.23
C LEU A 213 2.99 -16.53 -9.31
N ASP A 214 2.93 -17.85 -9.45
CA ASP A 214 2.28 -18.58 -10.54
C ASP A 214 2.71 -18.07 -11.93
N LEU A 215 4.02 -18.12 -12.20
CA LEU A 215 4.55 -17.61 -13.47
C LEU A 215 4.02 -18.38 -14.69
N LYS A 216 3.58 -19.63 -14.52
CA LYS A 216 3.07 -20.49 -15.61
C LYS A 216 1.77 -19.93 -16.20
N HIS A 217 0.87 -19.41 -15.36
CA HIS A 217 -0.39 -18.83 -15.78
C HIS A 217 -0.33 -17.29 -15.95
N ILE A 218 0.86 -16.67 -16.01
CA ILE A 218 1.00 -15.22 -16.28
C ILE A 218 0.33 -14.81 -17.58
N ASP A 219 0.34 -15.67 -18.60
CA ASP A 219 -0.32 -15.36 -19.85
C ASP A 219 -1.84 -15.50 -19.83
N GLU A 220 -2.40 -16.09 -18.77
CA GLU A 220 -3.84 -16.16 -18.49
C GLU A 220 -4.29 -14.95 -17.69
N PHE A 221 -3.46 -14.44 -16.76
CA PHE A 221 -3.74 -13.21 -16.03
C PHE A 221 -3.95 -12.01 -16.97
N GLY A 222 -5.21 -11.56 -17.05
CA GLY A 222 -5.60 -10.43 -17.89
C GLY A 222 -5.95 -10.78 -19.34
N ARG A 223 -6.16 -12.06 -19.65
CA ARG A 223 -7.11 -12.41 -20.73
C ARG A 223 -8.49 -11.86 -20.35
N PHE A 224 -9.25 -11.46 -21.38
CA PHE A 224 -10.64 -11.07 -21.23
C PHE A 224 -11.49 -12.10 -21.95
N ASP A 225 -12.53 -12.61 -21.31
CA ASP A 225 -13.38 -13.67 -21.86
C ASP A 225 -14.04 -13.23 -23.17
N TRP A 226 -14.42 -11.96 -23.29
CA TRP A 226 -14.97 -11.36 -24.52
C TRP A 226 -13.95 -11.17 -25.64
N ALA A 227 -12.64 -11.13 -25.33
CA ALA A 227 -11.59 -11.10 -26.36
C ALA A 227 -11.34 -12.50 -26.95
N GLN A 228 -11.75 -13.54 -26.23
CA GLN A 228 -11.99 -14.88 -26.76
C GLN A 228 -13.42 -14.96 -27.29
N LYS A 229 -13.69 -14.33 -28.44
CA LYS A 229 -14.55 -15.04 -29.38
C LYS A 229 -13.81 -16.34 -29.66
N LYS A 230 -14.27 -17.44 -29.05
CA LYS A 230 -13.99 -18.78 -29.55
C LYS A 230 -14.22 -18.72 -31.06
N ASP A 231 -13.36 -19.37 -31.83
CA ASP A 231 -13.64 -19.57 -33.24
C ASP A 231 -15.08 -20.09 -33.32
N ILE A 232 -15.95 -19.28 -33.92
CA ILE A 232 -17.26 -19.77 -34.31
C ILE A 232 -16.90 -20.84 -35.31
N ASP A 233 -17.23 -22.10 -35.03
CA ASP A 233 -17.11 -23.16 -36.01
C ASP A 233 -17.95 -22.72 -37.21
N ILE A 234 -17.27 -22.15 -38.21
CA ILE A 234 -17.86 -21.88 -39.51
C ILE A 234 -18.08 -23.28 -40.07
N VAL A 235 -19.29 -23.78 -39.82
CA VAL A 235 -19.78 -25.05 -40.34
C VAL A 235 -19.43 -25.05 -41.83
N LYS A 236 -18.55 -25.97 -42.22
CA LYS A 236 -18.23 -26.22 -43.62
C LYS A 236 -19.46 -26.86 -44.28
N GLY A 237 -20.41 -26.00 -44.59
CA GLY A 237 -21.72 -26.26 -45.16
C GLY A 237 -22.20 -25.06 -45.97
N LEU A 238 -21.26 -24.38 -46.65
CA LEU A 238 -21.58 -23.63 -47.86
C LEU A 238 -21.77 -24.68 -48.97
N ASP A 239 -22.97 -25.25 -49.00
CA ASP A 239 -23.52 -25.86 -50.19
C ASP A 239 -24.41 -24.79 -50.85
N ASP A 240 -24.21 -24.56 -52.15
CA ASP A 240 -24.77 -23.39 -52.84
C ASP A 240 -26.29 -23.50 -53.02
N ASN A 241 -27.06 -22.91 -52.09
CA ASN A 241 -28.48 -22.60 -52.29
C ASN A 241 -28.90 -21.38 -51.43
N GLU A 242 -28.74 -20.18 -51.99
CA GLU A 242 -29.32 -18.94 -51.46
C GLU A 242 -30.87 -19.01 -51.52
N ASN A 243 -31.52 -19.53 -50.48
CA ASN A 243 -32.95 -19.27 -50.18
C ASN A 243 -33.41 -19.66 -48.75
N GLY A 244 -32.64 -20.44 -47.97
CA GLY A 244 -33.12 -21.02 -46.69
C GLY A 244 -32.87 -20.23 -45.39
N LEU A 245 -32.25 -19.06 -45.42
CA LEU A 245 -31.76 -18.40 -44.19
C LEU A 245 -32.87 -17.76 -43.32
N LEU A 246 -34.05 -17.50 -43.89
CA LEU A 246 -35.17 -16.84 -43.20
C LEU A 246 -36.00 -17.79 -42.32
N ASP A 247 -36.15 -19.07 -42.71
CA ASP A 247 -37.02 -20.02 -41.99
C ASP A 247 -36.41 -20.46 -40.65
N ASN A 248 -35.09 -20.53 -40.53
CA ASN A 248 -34.38 -20.93 -39.31
C ASN A 248 -34.53 -19.94 -38.13
N ILE A 249 -35.02 -18.72 -38.37
CA ILE A 249 -35.26 -17.73 -37.30
C ILE A 249 -36.68 -17.89 -36.70
N LEU A 250 -37.65 -18.41 -37.47
CA LEU A 250 -39.02 -18.64 -37.00
C LEU A 250 -39.11 -19.86 -36.07
N ASP A 251 -38.42 -20.96 -36.39
CA ASP A 251 -38.39 -22.16 -35.54
C ASP A 251 -37.76 -21.91 -34.16
N TYR A 252 -36.80 -20.98 -34.05
CA TYR A 252 -36.15 -20.65 -32.78
C TYR A 252 -37.00 -19.75 -31.86
N VAL A 253 -38.03 -19.10 -32.41
CA VAL A 253 -38.99 -18.30 -31.63
C VAL A 253 -40.12 -19.20 -31.11
N ASN A 254 -40.59 -20.15 -31.92
CA ASN A 254 -41.66 -21.08 -31.56
C ASN A 254 -41.30 -22.07 -30.42
N GLN A 255 -40.03 -22.20 -30.05
CA GLN A 255 -39.57 -23.10 -28.97
C GLN A 255 -39.52 -22.47 -27.57
N ASN A 256 -39.85 -21.18 -27.42
CA ASN A 256 -39.77 -20.47 -26.13
C ASN A 256 -41.11 -20.37 -25.36
N ASP A 257 -42.24 -20.81 -25.93
CA ASP A 257 -43.58 -20.58 -25.37
C ASP A 257 -44.21 -21.81 -24.63
N GLU A 258 -43.50 -22.93 -24.45
CA GLU A 258 -44.06 -24.18 -23.87
C GLU A 258 -43.41 -24.68 -22.55
N ASN A 259 -42.78 -23.83 -21.72
CA ASN A 259 -42.28 -24.26 -20.40
C ASN A 259 -42.51 -23.23 -19.28
N GLU A 260 -43.73 -23.19 -18.72
CA GLU A 260 -43.98 -22.61 -17.40
C GLU A 260 -44.86 -23.51 -16.51
N ILE A 261 -44.39 -23.72 -15.27
CA ILE A 261 -45.13 -24.08 -14.03
C ILE A 261 -45.52 -25.55 -13.78
N GLU A 262 -44.97 -26.12 -12.71
CA GLU A 262 -45.63 -26.78 -11.53
C GLU A 262 -44.48 -27.05 -10.49
N THR A 263 -44.41 -26.44 -9.29
CA THR A 263 -45.07 -26.79 -8.00
C THR A 263 -44.96 -28.28 -7.64
N ASP A 264 -44.45 -28.73 -6.49
CA ASP A 264 -44.98 -28.39 -5.15
C ASP A 264 -44.07 -28.77 -3.94
N ASP A 265 -44.46 -28.30 -2.75
CA ASP A 265 -44.01 -28.49 -1.33
C ASP A 265 -43.20 -29.76 -0.90
N ASN A 266 -42.31 -29.74 0.13
CA ASN A 266 -42.70 -29.66 1.55
C ASN A 266 -41.57 -29.52 2.63
N ALA A 267 -41.97 -28.96 3.79
CA ALA A 267 -41.57 -29.20 5.20
C ALA A 267 -40.11 -29.08 5.74
N ASP A 268 -39.93 -28.07 6.63
CA ASP A 268 -39.38 -28.12 8.02
C ASP A 268 -37.94 -28.60 8.35
N THR A 269 -37.19 -28.08 9.35
CA THR A 269 -37.53 -27.31 10.58
C THR A 269 -36.37 -26.35 10.99
N LYS A 270 -36.60 -25.37 11.88
CA LYS A 270 -35.58 -24.49 12.52
C LYS A 270 -35.34 -24.88 14.01
N PRO A 271 -34.67 -24.07 14.87
CA PRO A 271 -33.22 -23.87 15.00
C PRO A 271 -32.71 -24.07 16.46
N ILE A 272 -31.40 -24.10 16.72
CA ILE A 272 -30.86 -23.87 18.08
C ILE A 272 -29.65 -22.93 18.07
N THR A 273 -29.62 -21.99 19.02
CA THR A 273 -28.53 -21.07 19.34
C THR A 273 -28.21 -21.21 20.83
N VAL A 274 -26.94 -21.30 21.23
CA VAL A 274 -26.51 -21.07 22.61
C VAL A 274 -25.19 -20.29 22.63
N LYS A 275 -25.15 -19.23 23.44
CA LYS A 275 -23.91 -18.61 23.96
C LYS A 275 -23.84 -18.93 25.45
N THR A 276 -22.63 -19.14 25.97
CA THR A 276 -22.34 -18.85 27.38
C THR A 276 -20.86 -18.47 27.55
N GLU A 277 -20.61 -17.35 28.24
CA GLU A 277 -19.33 -17.01 28.86
C GLU A 277 -19.40 -17.41 30.36
N GLU A 278 -18.28 -17.68 31.05
CA GLU A 278 -17.96 -17.13 32.40
C GLU A 278 -16.70 -17.75 33.06
N VAL A 279 -16.15 -16.99 34.02
CA VAL A 279 -14.79 -17.05 34.65
C VAL A 279 -14.91 -16.28 35.99
N PRO A 280 -14.38 -16.67 37.20
CA PRO A 280 -12.97 -17.09 37.50
C PRO A 280 -12.77 -18.16 38.64
N LEU A 281 -11.53 -18.58 38.98
CA LEU A 281 -10.83 -18.18 40.24
C LEU A 281 -9.39 -18.72 40.49
N ALA A 282 -8.68 -17.95 41.32
CA ALA A 282 -7.32 -17.97 41.93
C ALA A 282 -6.96 -19.25 42.76
N THR A 283 -5.75 -19.57 43.31
CA THR A 283 -4.33 -19.07 43.42
C THR A 283 -3.52 -20.17 44.22
N PRO A 284 -2.31 -19.96 44.78
CA PRO A 284 -1.00 -19.51 44.23
C PRO A 284 0.12 -20.56 44.51
N ASN A 285 1.37 -20.31 44.08
CA ASN A 285 2.54 -20.51 44.95
C ASN A 285 3.82 -19.84 44.40
N ILE A 286 4.73 -19.48 45.31
CA ILE A 286 5.89 -18.62 45.05
C ILE A 286 7.19 -19.42 45.14
N THR A 287 8.04 -19.36 44.12
CA THR A 287 9.51 -19.48 44.27
C THR A 287 10.20 -18.49 43.32
N GLN A 288 11.22 -17.81 43.83
CA GLN A 288 11.93 -16.74 43.13
C GLN A 288 12.95 -17.28 42.11
N ILE A 289 12.92 -16.77 40.89
CA ILE A 289 14.08 -16.35 40.06
C ILE A 289 13.54 -15.22 39.18
N ASP A 290 14.23 -14.08 39.11
CA ASP A 290 13.78 -12.93 38.32
C ASP A 290 14.07 -13.13 36.82
N HIS A 291 13.04 -13.58 36.09
CA HIS A 291 12.98 -13.50 34.64
C HIS A 291 11.96 -12.43 34.25
N GLY A 292 12.44 -11.25 33.87
CA GLY A 292 11.64 -10.05 33.64
C GLY A 292 10.36 -10.28 32.83
N VAL A 293 9.22 -10.06 33.48
CA VAL A 293 7.89 -10.37 32.94
C VAL A 293 7.37 -9.25 32.04
N ALA A 294 6.75 -9.61 30.92
CA ALA A 294 6.13 -8.67 29.99
C ALA A 294 4.90 -7.98 30.63
N LEU A 295 5.02 -6.70 30.96
CA LEU A 295 3.93 -5.87 31.47
C LEU A 295 2.94 -5.47 30.36
N SER A 296 1.65 -5.71 30.60
CA SER A 296 0.58 -5.14 29.77
C SER A 296 0.60 -3.60 29.84
N ARG A 297 0.28 -2.95 28.71
CA ARG A 297 0.16 -1.48 28.62
C ARG A 297 -0.92 -0.89 29.53
N GLU A 298 -1.84 -1.72 30.03
CA GLU A 298 -2.94 -1.28 30.90
C GLU A 298 -2.54 -1.31 32.38
N SER A 299 -1.89 -2.38 32.84
CA SER A 299 -1.29 -2.43 34.19
C SER A 299 -0.17 -1.39 34.36
N PHE A 300 0.61 -1.10 33.31
CA PHE A 300 1.60 0.00 33.35
C PHE A 300 0.96 1.39 33.50
N LYS A 301 -0.24 1.63 32.94
CA LYS A 301 -0.97 2.89 33.13
C LYS A 301 -1.53 3.05 34.55
N LEU A 302 -1.97 1.96 35.17
CA LEU A 302 -2.44 1.97 36.57
C LEU A 302 -1.28 2.33 37.52
N LEU A 303 -0.10 1.75 37.30
CA LEU A 303 1.11 2.04 38.08
C LEU A 303 1.56 3.52 37.94
N LEU A 304 1.53 4.07 36.72
CA LEU A 304 1.81 5.49 36.45
C LEU A 304 0.80 6.46 37.07
N ASN A 305 -0.45 6.04 37.26
CA ASN A 305 -1.48 6.86 37.91
C ASN A 305 -1.42 6.73 39.45
N SER A 306 -1.04 5.56 39.99
CA SER A 306 -0.81 5.35 41.42
C SER A 306 0.25 6.30 41.99
N SER A 307 1.27 6.64 41.20
CA SER A 307 2.35 7.55 41.58
C SER A 307 1.94 9.04 41.66
N LYS A 308 0.67 9.37 41.39
CA LYS A 308 0.15 10.76 41.47
C LYS A 308 -0.74 11.05 42.68
N ASN A 309 -1.08 10.04 43.48
CA ASN A 309 -2.01 10.17 44.62
C ASN A 309 -1.30 9.91 45.97
N SER A 310 -0.15 10.54 46.20
CA SER A 310 0.51 10.55 47.52
C SER A 310 1.19 11.90 47.79
N ASN A 311 0.37 12.92 48.06
CA ASN A 311 0.63 14.02 49.00
C ASN A 311 -0.50 15.07 48.89
N GLU A 312 -1.62 14.85 49.58
CA GLU A 312 -2.57 15.91 49.89
C GLU A 312 -2.30 16.46 51.29
N ASN A 313 -1.83 17.70 51.37
CA ASN A 313 -2.03 18.55 52.55
C ASN A 313 -2.11 20.03 52.12
N GLN A 314 -3.35 20.46 51.91
CA GLN A 314 -3.89 21.83 52.02
C GLN A 314 -3.08 23.03 51.47
N ALA A 315 -3.47 23.50 50.28
CA ALA A 315 -3.48 24.92 49.89
C ALA A 315 -4.54 25.15 48.77
N PRO A 316 -5.20 26.33 48.69
CA PRO A 316 -6.30 26.55 47.75
C PRO A 316 -5.83 26.61 46.28
N PRO A 317 -6.70 26.27 45.30
CA PRO A 317 -6.27 26.05 43.93
C PRO A 317 -5.95 27.36 43.18
N PRO A 318 -4.79 27.46 42.50
CA PRO A 318 -4.60 28.49 41.50
C PRO A 318 -5.56 28.26 40.33
N LYS A 319 -6.16 29.33 39.82
CA LYS A 319 -7.09 29.29 38.67
C LYS A 319 -6.33 28.71 37.47
N LYS A 320 -6.88 27.66 36.84
CA LYS A 320 -6.34 27.10 35.58
C LYS A 320 -6.36 28.17 34.49
N GLU A 321 -5.20 28.73 34.17
CA GLU A 321 -5.02 29.55 32.98
C GLU A 321 -5.39 28.71 31.74
N LYS A 322 -6.27 29.28 30.91
CA LYS A 322 -6.76 28.60 29.72
C LYS A 322 -5.70 28.79 28.63
N VAL A 323 -4.80 27.82 28.49
CA VAL A 323 -3.79 27.77 27.43
C VAL A 323 -4.44 28.09 26.08
N HIS A 324 -4.10 29.26 25.54
CA HIS A 324 -4.63 29.73 24.26
C HIS A 324 -4.10 28.83 23.15
N SER A 325 -5.00 28.12 22.46
CA SER A 325 -4.60 27.10 21.49
C SER A 325 -5.64 26.95 20.38
N TYR A 326 -5.17 27.03 19.12
CA TYR A 326 -6.00 26.85 17.92
C TYR A 326 -6.77 25.52 17.91
N LYS A 327 -6.29 24.49 18.62
CA LYS A 327 -6.94 23.17 18.73
C LYS A 327 -8.27 23.18 19.50
N THR A 328 -8.59 24.26 20.23
CA THR A 328 -9.81 24.37 21.05
C THR A 328 -11.03 24.91 20.28
N VAL A 329 -10.84 25.33 19.02
CA VAL A 329 -11.88 26.00 18.21
C VAL A 329 -12.83 24.97 17.58
N THR A 330 -13.98 24.76 18.22
CA THR A 330 -14.99 23.76 17.79
C THR A 330 -16.26 24.40 17.22
N ASN A 331 -16.73 25.49 17.85
CA ASN A 331 -17.99 26.18 17.55
C ASN A 331 -17.77 27.64 17.10
N SER A 332 -18.77 28.25 16.46
CA SER A 332 -18.72 29.68 16.05
C SER A 332 -18.43 30.62 17.24
N ALA A 333 -19.02 30.36 18.41
CA ALA A 333 -18.75 31.13 19.63
C ALA A 333 -17.30 31.00 20.15
N SER A 334 -16.67 29.82 20.03
CA SER A 334 -15.25 29.65 20.36
C SER A 334 -14.33 30.28 19.32
N LEU A 335 -14.74 30.32 18.05
CA LEU A 335 -13.98 30.98 16.98
C LEU A 335 -13.95 32.51 17.17
N LYS A 336 -15.08 33.13 17.53
CA LYS A 336 -15.11 34.57 17.86
C LYS A 336 -14.21 34.91 19.04
N LYS A 337 -14.33 34.17 20.15
CA LYS A 337 -13.45 34.33 21.33
C LYS A 337 -11.97 34.13 20.99
N PHE A 338 -11.64 33.17 20.12
CA PHE A 338 -10.27 32.96 19.66
C PHE A 338 -9.73 34.17 18.87
N ILE A 339 -10.54 34.76 17.98
CA ILE A 339 -10.16 35.96 17.21
C ILE A 339 -9.96 37.17 18.14
N GLU A 340 -10.85 37.39 19.10
CA GLU A 340 -10.78 38.49 20.07
C GLU A 340 -9.53 38.38 20.96
N VAL A 341 -9.24 37.18 21.47
CA VAL A 341 -8.06 36.92 22.32
C VAL A 341 -6.75 37.04 21.53
N GLU A 342 -6.68 36.50 20.30
CA GLU A 342 -5.50 36.62 19.45
C GLU A 342 -5.26 38.07 18.96
N GLU A 343 -6.33 38.86 18.77
CA GLU A 343 -6.22 40.28 18.45
C GLU A 343 -5.67 41.09 19.64
N ASN A 344 -6.15 40.83 20.86
CA ASN A 344 -5.63 41.47 22.06
C ASN A 344 -4.14 41.12 22.28
N PHE A 345 -3.76 39.84 22.20
CA PHE A 345 -2.35 39.44 22.33
C PHE A 345 -1.44 40.06 21.27
N ARG A 346 -1.94 40.29 20.05
CA ARG A 346 -1.17 41.01 19.00
C ARG A 346 -1.05 42.51 19.28
N ASN A 347 -2.07 43.15 19.82
CA ASN A 347 -2.05 44.57 20.17
C ASN A 347 -1.15 44.83 21.40
N GLU A 348 -1.17 43.92 22.37
CA GLU A 348 -0.33 43.93 23.58
C GLU A 348 1.10 43.42 23.32
N SER A 349 1.40 42.96 22.10
CA SER A 349 2.69 42.38 21.68
C SER A 349 3.14 41.19 22.53
N ASP A 350 2.20 40.39 23.03
CA ASP A 350 2.50 39.25 23.90
C ASP A 350 3.08 38.06 23.11
N SER A 351 4.12 37.48 23.70
CA SER A 351 4.72 36.17 23.39
C SER A 351 3.71 35.02 23.25
N GLN A 352 2.51 35.13 23.82
CA GLN A 352 1.44 34.14 23.72
C GLN A 352 0.65 34.18 22.39
N SER A 353 0.89 35.16 21.52
CA SER A 353 0.23 35.25 20.21
C SER A 353 0.69 34.14 19.24
N LEU A 354 -0.26 33.32 18.78
CA LEU A 354 -0.02 32.18 17.88
C LEU A 354 0.25 32.60 16.42
N THR A 355 0.11 33.89 16.13
CA THR A 355 0.28 34.49 14.80
C THR A 355 1.33 35.59 14.75
N SER A 356 2.20 35.71 15.76
CA SER A 356 3.30 36.69 15.82
C SER A 356 4.18 36.73 14.56
N HIS A 357 4.36 35.58 13.89
CA HIS A 357 5.12 35.44 12.64
C HIS A 357 4.46 36.02 11.38
N LEU A 358 3.17 36.40 11.44
CA LEU A 358 2.46 36.99 10.30
C LEU A 358 2.63 38.51 10.24
N SER A 359 2.77 39.06 9.03
CA SER A 359 2.70 40.51 8.83
C SER A 359 1.30 41.05 9.16
N LEU A 360 1.19 42.35 9.46
CA LEU A 360 -0.09 42.99 9.78
C LEU A 360 -1.14 42.77 8.69
N MET A 361 -0.76 42.85 7.40
CA MET A 361 -1.66 42.56 6.29
C MET A 361 -2.06 41.08 6.19
N GLN A 362 -1.14 40.15 6.48
CA GLN A 362 -1.44 38.71 6.51
C GLN A 362 -2.40 38.36 7.65
N TRP A 363 -2.23 38.99 8.83
CA TRP A 363 -3.15 38.87 9.96
C TRP A 363 -4.55 39.38 9.61
N HIS A 364 -4.70 40.58 9.05
CA HIS A 364 -6.01 41.08 8.63
C HIS A 364 -6.67 40.20 7.54
N ALA A 365 -5.88 39.66 6.59
CA ALA A 365 -6.40 38.72 5.61
C ALA A 365 -6.90 37.41 6.24
N LEU A 366 -6.21 36.91 7.27
CA LEU A 366 -6.64 35.75 8.06
C LEU A 366 -7.88 36.05 8.91
N LYS A 367 -7.89 37.16 9.66
CA LYS A 367 -9.03 37.62 10.47
C LYS A 367 -10.30 37.72 9.63
N ASN A 368 -10.21 38.35 8.46
CA ASN A 368 -11.32 38.47 7.51
C ASN A 368 -11.78 37.11 6.94
N ALA A 369 -10.89 36.14 6.77
CA ALA A 369 -11.25 34.79 6.36
C ALA A 369 -11.94 34.00 7.48
N LEU A 370 -11.54 34.19 8.74
CA LEU A 370 -12.15 33.57 9.91
C LEU A 370 -13.52 34.18 10.26
N LEU A 371 -13.68 35.51 10.18
CA LEU A 371 -14.98 36.16 10.34
C LEU A 371 -16.00 35.67 9.29
N LYS A 372 -15.58 35.54 8.03
CA LYS A 372 -16.40 34.93 6.95
C LYS A 372 -16.75 33.45 7.17
N LEU A 373 -16.13 32.76 8.13
CA LEU A 373 -16.58 31.44 8.60
C LEU A 373 -17.63 31.54 9.71
N CYS A 374 -17.55 32.54 10.59
CA CYS A 374 -18.54 32.78 11.65
C CYS A 374 -19.94 33.06 11.09
N ASP A 375 -20.02 33.85 10.01
CA ASP A 375 -21.30 34.30 9.44
C ASP A 375 -22.04 33.20 8.65
N LYS A 376 -21.34 32.14 8.25
CA LYS A 376 -21.92 31.01 7.51
C LYS A 376 -22.49 29.99 8.49
N LEU A 377 -23.75 30.20 8.87
CA LEU A 377 -24.60 29.55 9.91
C LEU A 377 -24.52 28.01 10.14
N THR A 378 -23.76 27.23 9.38
CA THR A 378 -23.69 25.77 9.50
C THR A 378 -22.56 25.32 10.45
N ASN A 379 -22.85 25.18 11.74
CA ASN A 379 -21.88 24.74 12.76
C ASN A 379 -21.19 23.38 12.44
N ARG A 380 -21.89 22.45 11.77
CA ARG A 380 -21.46 21.04 11.57
C ARG A 380 -20.10 20.81 10.86
N LYS A 381 -19.43 21.85 10.33
CA LYS A 381 -18.12 21.73 9.64
C LYS A 381 -17.17 22.91 9.91
N ILE A 382 -17.34 23.69 10.99
CA ILE A 382 -16.47 24.85 11.28
C ILE A 382 -15.03 24.41 11.52
N ASP A 383 -14.80 23.49 12.47
CA ASP A 383 -13.50 22.93 12.83
C ASP A 383 -12.65 22.50 11.60
N LYS A 384 -13.19 21.66 10.71
CA LYS A 384 -12.47 21.20 9.50
C LYS A 384 -12.15 22.34 8.51
N LYS A 385 -12.96 23.40 8.46
CA LYS A 385 -12.70 24.59 7.63
C LYS A 385 -11.66 25.51 8.29
N PHE A 386 -11.75 25.69 9.60
CA PHE A 386 -10.79 26.42 10.42
C PHE A 386 -9.39 25.83 10.27
N HIS A 387 -9.22 24.53 10.54
CA HIS A 387 -7.93 23.84 10.38
C HIS A 387 -7.38 23.92 8.95
N LYS A 388 -8.23 23.92 7.92
CA LYS A 388 -7.79 24.09 6.52
C LYS A 388 -7.26 25.51 6.26
N ILE A 389 -7.97 26.55 6.71
CA ILE A 389 -7.53 27.95 6.56
C ILE A 389 -6.27 28.21 7.39
N TRP A 390 -6.25 27.74 8.64
CA TRP A 390 -5.12 27.86 9.55
C TRP A 390 -3.86 27.22 8.95
N LYS A 391 -3.96 26.00 8.41
CA LYS A 391 -2.81 25.37 7.75
C LYS A 391 -2.32 26.20 6.55
N GLN A 392 -3.25 26.55 5.65
CA GLN A 392 -2.94 27.28 4.41
C GLN A 392 -2.38 28.70 4.63
N LYS A 393 -2.62 29.31 5.80
CA LYS A 393 -2.27 30.72 6.09
C LYS A 393 -1.27 30.92 7.23
N CYS A 394 -1.10 29.95 8.13
CA CYS A 394 -0.18 30.04 9.27
C CYS A 394 0.95 29.00 9.23
N LEU A 395 0.71 27.80 8.71
CA LEU A 395 1.68 26.69 8.75
C LEU A 395 2.44 26.52 7.43
N ASP A 396 1.78 26.76 6.29
CA ASP A 396 2.44 26.75 4.97
C ASP A 396 3.18 28.08 4.65
N CYS A 397 3.43 28.91 5.68
CA CYS A 397 4.23 30.15 5.63
C CYS A 397 5.39 30.17 6.65
N MET A 398 5.67 29.02 7.28
CA MET A 398 6.97 28.69 7.89
C MET A 398 7.77 27.84 6.89
#